data_AF-A0A1J4JEX4-F1
#
_entry.id   AF-A0A1J4JEX4-F1
#
_cell.length_a   1.000
_cell.length_b   1.000
_cell.length_c   1.000
_cell.angle_alpha   90.00
_cell.angle_beta   90.00
_cell.angle_gamma   90.00
#
_symmetry.space_group_name_H-M   'P 1'
#
loop_
_entity.id
_entity.type
_entity.pdbx_description
1 polymer ?
#
loop_
_entity_poly.entity_id
_entity_poly.type
_entity_poly.pdbx_seq_one_letter_code
_entity_poly.pdbx_strand_id
1 'polypeptide(L)'
;MEDKSERHYSPQKLPIFFAHCFMFLVILVVTLITMLSLFVRKTNFGPIISSNETLDFSTIPDYFVQFSDIHLTHVNPERTKHVITLFKYTKQVINPELLIFTGDIADASVTGSFFEIRKQDKRSWDTYLDVLSKSGLDQDCDIIDIPGNHDLYNIESEQSSSNYFPKYAHYQVTSMNVQSIVIKNKYNFIAVNPVSFPYISAPLGMMPFTPTDILDEMEKQLKDKKNYTNIIISHYPHFSTWTAHPNRMRDIYSKAQFFLCGHTHPSNAQIMHYGEVISVVTSPGSYSNNFGLVTIEKGAIIYHQITVNVDDDPEFNDYLAVTYPIPLQQLSRDQVFNKNQFPVRALGFSSKDLNLKLYIDDQLVGNMNLINRVKSNVGLYSYDVDVPDGQHKLKIEGDLTKEFEFFVGSKSPTIKESSNSVFTPYFFMGGVGALSFLILIRLIPFWLLCKEKLTEFEDFMFYGEGDIKWYHQMYLGPLYMICRLRKVPKSIYFTLIFMFVWYIPLPFYFTKIESKLATLWCWGYMSENTLFKFNTPLWFLLFYYLMVLLPLIDISGLAFEHTPLMVIHKVEFVLFCICIGIVFIAWILITTVAGGAFTVFTSFMLYFVVFAIVFIFCKIFIRPKIAVSSAAEPSY
;
A
#
# COMPACT_ATOMS: atom_id res chain seq x y z
N MET A 1 -55.35 28.68 -16.45
CA MET A 1 -53.98 29.22 -16.49
C MET A 1 -53.97 30.43 -15.57
N GLU A 2 -53.75 30.20 -14.28
CA GLU A 2 -53.49 31.29 -13.34
C GLU A 2 -52.09 31.83 -13.60
N ASP A 3 -51.99 33.16 -13.56
CA ASP A 3 -50.77 33.90 -13.72
C ASP A 3 -49.79 33.52 -12.58
N LYS A 4 -48.72 32.80 -12.92
CA LYS A 4 -47.67 32.37 -11.97
C LYS A 4 -46.81 33.54 -11.46
N SER A 5 -47.14 34.78 -11.80
CA SER A 5 -46.37 36.00 -11.49
C SER A 5 -46.46 36.45 -10.02
N GLU A 6 -47.39 35.90 -9.23
CA GLU A 6 -47.64 36.30 -7.82
C GLU A 6 -47.36 35.20 -6.77
N ARG A 7 -46.61 34.13 -7.09
CA ARG A 7 -46.32 33.09 -6.08
C ARG A 7 -45.39 33.60 -4.99
N HIS A 8 -45.85 33.58 -3.73
CA HIS A 8 -45.04 34.01 -2.59
C HIS A 8 -43.89 33.02 -2.37
N TYR A 9 -42.67 33.49 -2.57
CA TYR A 9 -41.47 32.69 -2.30
C TYR A 9 -41.36 32.36 -0.80
N SER A 10 -41.34 31.07 -0.44
CA SER A 10 -41.36 30.57 0.94
C SER A 10 -40.57 29.25 1.03
N PRO A 11 -39.22 29.31 1.03
CA PRO A 11 -38.37 28.14 0.95
C PRO A 11 -38.49 27.26 2.21
N GLN A 12 -38.83 26.00 2.01
CA GLN A 12 -39.03 25.03 3.09
C GLN A 12 -37.69 24.39 3.50
N LYS A 13 -37.29 24.56 4.75
CA LYS A 13 -35.96 24.14 5.25
C LYS A 13 -35.72 22.63 5.14
N LEU A 14 -36.70 21.81 5.51
CA LEU A 14 -36.56 20.35 5.55
C LEU A 14 -36.46 19.73 4.14
N PRO A 15 -37.30 20.10 3.15
CA PRO A 15 -37.13 19.67 1.76
C PRO A 15 -35.79 20.08 1.16
N ILE A 16 -35.36 21.32 1.40
CA ILE A 16 -34.07 21.83 0.94
C ILE A 16 -32.94 20.98 1.53
N PHE A 17 -32.97 20.67 2.82
CA PHE A 17 -31.97 19.80 3.43
C PHE A 17 -31.90 18.42 2.77
N PHE A 18 -33.04 17.77 2.50
CA PHE A 18 -33.07 16.46 1.85
C PHE A 18 -32.66 16.50 0.37
N ALA A 19 -32.96 17.58 -0.34
CA ALA A 19 -32.59 17.75 -1.75
C ALA A 19 -31.12 18.18 -1.94
N HIS A 20 -30.54 18.91 -0.99
CA HIS A 20 -29.21 19.52 -1.12
C HIS A 20 -28.15 18.85 -0.25
N CYS A 21 -28.43 18.55 1.02
CA CYS A 21 -27.40 18.16 1.98
C CYS A 21 -27.41 16.67 2.32
N PHE A 22 -28.58 16.03 2.37
CA PHE A 22 -28.74 14.70 2.97
C PHE A 22 -27.91 13.63 2.27
N MET A 23 -27.90 13.61 0.93
CA MET A 23 -27.13 12.62 0.19
C MET A 23 -25.63 12.83 0.30
N PHE A 24 -25.15 14.08 0.39
CA PHE A 24 -23.73 14.32 0.70
C PHE A 24 -23.37 13.87 2.10
N LEU A 25 -24.25 14.07 3.08
CA LEU A 25 -24.04 13.54 4.43
C LEU A 25 -23.99 12.01 4.43
N VAL A 26 -24.87 11.34 3.69
CA VAL A 26 -24.85 9.88 3.55
C VAL A 26 -23.56 9.42 2.86
N ILE A 27 -23.18 10.03 1.73
CA ILE A 27 -21.94 9.70 1.02
C ILE A 27 -20.73 9.95 1.91
N LEU A 28 -20.69 11.07 2.63
CA LEU A 28 -19.61 11.42 3.56
C LEU A 28 -19.53 10.41 4.70
N VAL A 29 -20.63 10.07 5.36
CA VAL A 29 -20.67 9.09 6.45
C VAL A 29 -20.25 7.71 5.96
N VAL A 30 -20.78 7.26 4.81
CA VAL A 30 -20.40 5.97 4.22
C VAL A 30 -18.93 5.97 3.83
N THR A 31 -18.42 7.06 3.24
CA THR A 31 -17.00 7.20 2.89
C THR A 31 -16.12 7.20 4.12
N LEU A 32 -16.49 7.92 5.19
CA LEU A 32 -15.77 7.93 6.46
C LEU A 32 -15.77 6.55 7.12
N ILE A 33 -16.92 5.87 7.20
CA ILE A 33 -17.01 4.50 7.72
C ILE A 33 -16.16 3.55 6.88
N THR A 34 -16.23 3.66 5.55
CA THR A 34 -15.43 2.83 4.64
C THR A 34 -13.94 3.08 4.83
N MET A 35 -13.50 4.34 4.85
CA MET A 35 -12.10 4.71 5.10
C MET A 35 -11.63 4.20 6.47
N LEU A 36 -12.40 4.45 7.54
CA LEU A 36 -12.10 3.96 8.89
C LEU A 36 -12.03 2.43 8.96
N SER A 37 -12.90 1.72 8.23
CA SER A 37 -12.89 0.25 8.17
C SER A 37 -11.71 -0.34 7.38
N LEU A 38 -11.05 0.47 6.55
CA LEU A 38 -9.90 0.06 5.71
C LEU A 38 -8.55 0.41 6.33
N PHE A 39 -8.49 1.31 7.33
CA PHE A 39 -7.23 1.74 7.95
C PHE A 39 -6.51 0.60 8.67
N VAL A 40 -7.25 -0.32 9.30
CA VAL A 40 -6.69 -1.48 9.97
C VAL A 40 -7.58 -2.68 9.71
N ARG A 41 -7.13 -3.58 8.82
CA ARG A 41 -7.82 -4.86 8.65
C ARG A 41 -7.35 -5.80 9.74
N LYS A 42 -8.23 -6.12 10.69
CA LYS A 42 -7.99 -7.15 11.69
C LYS A 42 -8.49 -8.49 11.16
N THR A 43 -7.62 -9.48 11.10
CA THR A 43 -7.94 -10.83 10.64
C THR A 43 -7.60 -11.87 11.68
N ASN A 44 -8.39 -12.94 11.72
CA ASN A 44 -8.14 -14.12 12.53
C ASN A 44 -7.46 -15.16 11.64
N PHE A 45 -6.28 -15.64 12.04
CA PHE A 45 -5.53 -16.69 11.35
C PHE A 45 -5.40 -17.94 12.21
N GLY A 46 -5.33 -19.11 11.59
CA GLY A 46 -5.29 -20.40 12.28
C GLY A 46 -6.69 -20.91 12.66
N PRO A 47 -6.77 -21.99 13.47
CA PRO A 47 -5.70 -22.63 14.23
C PRO A 47 -4.63 -23.31 13.35
N ILE A 48 -3.39 -23.37 13.85
CA ILE A 48 -2.23 -23.94 13.15
C ILE A 48 -1.91 -25.30 13.77
N ILE A 49 -1.57 -26.29 12.94
CA ILE A 49 -1.15 -27.61 13.39
C ILE A 49 0.37 -27.64 13.46
N SER A 50 0.92 -28.11 14.58
CA SER A 50 2.37 -28.26 14.74
C SER A 50 2.92 -29.29 13.76
N SER A 51 4.12 -29.03 13.25
CA SER A 51 4.89 -30.03 12.50
C SER A 51 5.16 -31.27 13.35
N ASN A 52 5.24 -32.42 12.68
CA ASN A 52 5.64 -33.71 13.25
C ASN A 52 7.16 -33.95 13.15
N GLU A 53 7.92 -32.96 12.71
CA GLU A 53 9.38 -33.05 12.64
C GLU A 53 10.00 -33.31 14.01
N THR A 54 11.10 -34.05 14.01
CA THR A 54 11.90 -34.29 15.22
C THR A 54 12.82 -33.11 15.44
N LEU A 55 12.63 -32.41 16.57
CA LEU A 55 13.54 -31.37 17.06
C LEU A 55 14.95 -31.95 17.23
N ASP A 56 15.95 -31.17 16.83
CA ASP A 56 17.36 -31.49 17.04
C ASP A 56 18.06 -30.22 17.50
N PHE A 57 18.42 -30.20 18.79
CA PHE A 57 19.11 -29.10 19.42
C PHE A 57 20.62 -29.32 19.54
N SER A 58 21.15 -30.40 18.95
CA SER A 58 22.59 -30.69 18.93
C SER A 58 23.37 -29.72 18.04
N THR A 59 22.69 -29.11 17.06
CA THR A 59 23.29 -28.13 16.16
C THR A 59 23.17 -26.71 16.70
N ILE A 60 24.13 -25.88 16.31
CA ILE A 60 24.11 -24.44 16.57
C ILE A 60 23.05 -23.79 15.65
N PRO A 61 22.20 -22.88 16.15
CA PRO A 61 21.28 -22.12 15.30
C PRO A 61 22.02 -21.26 14.28
N ASP A 62 21.54 -21.24 13.05
CA ASP A 62 22.00 -20.28 12.04
C ASP A 62 21.27 -18.94 12.23
N TYR A 63 21.88 -17.83 11.82
CA TYR A 63 21.23 -16.54 11.80
C TYR A 63 21.71 -15.66 10.64
N PHE A 64 20.84 -14.75 10.20
CA PHE A 64 21.15 -13.75 9.19
C PHE A 64 20.38 -12.45 9.45
N VAL A 65 20.83 -11.36 8.84
CA VAL A 65 20.24 -10.02 9.02
C VAL A 65 19.50 -9.58 7.77
N GLN A 66 18.40 -8.87 7.94
CA GLN A 66 17.63 -8.25 6.87
C GLN A 66 17.55 -6.73 7.06
N PHE A 67 17.88 -6.00 6.01
CA PHE A 67 17.55 -4.59 5.82
C PHE A 67 16.58 -4.41 4.65
N SER A 68 15.83 -3.33 4.68
CA SER A 68 14.99 -2.88 3.58
C SER A 68 14.94 -1.37 3.54
N ASP A 69 14.68 -0.79 2.38
CA ASP A 69 14.31 0.62 2.25
C ASP A 69 15.33 1.57 2.89
N ILE A 70 16.61 1.34 2.59
CA ILE A 70 17.72 2.19 3.05
C ILE A 70 17.82 3.48 2.23
N HIS A 71 17.21 3.50 1.03
CA HIS A 71 16.99 4.70 0.20
C HIS A 71 18.22 5.61 0.11
N LEU A 72 19.41 5.07 -0.13
CA LEU A 72 20.63 5.86 -0.18
C LEU A 72 20.54 6.90 -1.30
N THR A 73 21.04 8.09 -0.99
CA THR A 73 21.08 9.19 -1.95
C THR A 73 22.13 10.22 -1.60
N HIS A 74 22.80 10.75 -2.63
CA HIS A 74 23.81 11.78 -2.49
C HIS A 74 23.22 13.14 -2.02
N VAL A 75 21.90 13.35 -2.11
CA VAL A 75 21.25 14.60 -1.67
C VAL A 75 20.89 14.61 -0.17
N ASN A 76 21.01 13.48 0.52
CA ASN A 76 20.71 13.38 1.96
C ASN A 76 21.89 12.72 2.73
N PRO A 77 22.91 13.52 3.09
CA PRO A 77 24.07 13.01 3.84
C PRO A 77 23.70 12.47 5.23
N GLU A 78 22.68 13.01 5.89
CA GLU A 78 22.27 12.56 7.22
C GLU A 78 21.67 11.15 7.19
N ARG A 79 20.86 10.83 6.17
CA ARG A 79 20.40 9.45 5.90
C ARG A 79 21.59 8.50 5.73
N THR A 80 22.61 8.92 4.99
CA THR A 80 23.81 8.11 4.76
C THR A 80 24.55 7.84 6.07
N LYS A 81 24.74 8.85 6.92
CA LYS A 81 25.35 8.69 8.24
C LYS A 81 24.55 7.74 9.14
N HIS A 82 23.22 7.89 9.15
CA HIS A 82 22.32 7.00 9.89
C HIS A 82 22.48 5.53 9.48
N VAL A 83 22.44 5.24 8.18
CA VAL A 83 22.62 3.88 7.66
C VAL A 83 24.00 3.32 8.00
N ILE A 84 25.08 4.12 7.92
CA ILE A 84 26.42 3.71 8.35
C ILE A 84 26.42 3.29 9.83
N THR A 85 25.73 4.02 10.71
CA THR A 85 25.64 3.66 12.13
C THR A 85 24.94 2.32 12.33
N LEU A 86 23.82 2.07 11.65
CA LEU A 86 23.14 0.78 11.71
C LEU A 86 24.01 -0.38 11.20
N PHE A 87 24.74 -0.14 10.12
CA PHE A 87 25.63 -1.14 9.53
C PHE A 87 26.84 -1.43 10.43
N LYS A 88 27.41 -0.41 11.08
CA LYS A 88 28.46 -0.60 12.09
C LYS A 88 27.96 -1.40 13.28
N TYR A 89 26.78 -1.09 13.81
CA TYR A 89 26.15 -1.91 14.87
C TYR A 89 26.01 -3.37 14.40
N THR A 90 25.52 -3.56 13.18
CA THR A 90 25.34 -4.89 12.60
C THR A 90 26.65 -5.66 12.50
N LYS A 91 27.73 -5.03 11.99
CA LYS A 91 29.05 -5.68 11.89
C LYS A 91 29.64 -5.98 13.26
N GLN A 92 29.58 -5.04 14.20
CA GLN A 92 30.31 -5.13 15.47
C GLN A 92 29.59 -5.96 16.53
N VAL A 93 28.26 -5.85 16.63
CA VAL A 93 27.47 -6.58 17.65
C VAL A 93 26.90 -7.87 17.08
N ILE A 94 26.21 -7.81 15.95
CA ILE A 94 25.51 -9.00 15.42
C ILE A 94 26.48 -9.91 14.67
N ASN A 95 27.46 -9.32 13.97
CA ASN A 95 28.48 -10.01 13.20
C ASN A 95 27.90 -11.16 12.34
N PRO A 96 26.92 -10.88 11.45
CA PRO A 96 26.27 -11.93 10.65
C PRO A 96 27.21 -12.49 9.57
N GLU A 97 26.96 -13.73 9.15
CA GLU A 97 27.60 -14.32 7.97
C GLU A 97 26.84 -14.03 6.67
N LEU A 98 25.56 -13.67 6.80
CA LEU A 98 24.66 -13.38 5.69
C LEU A 98 23.81 -12.14 5.99
N LEU A 99 23.74 -11.26 5.01
CA LEU A 99 22.95 -10.04 4.99
C LEU A 99 22.02 -10.04 3.79
N ILE A 100 20.77 -9.63 3.99
CA ILE A 100 19.75 -9.55 2.94
C ILE A 100 19.23 -8.12 2.84
N PHE A 101 19.25 -7.56 1.63
CA PHE A 101 18.58 -6.31 1.29
C PHE A 101 17.32 -6.60 0.49
N THR A 102 16.14 -6.35 1.06
CA THR A 102 14.85 -6.53 0.38
C THR A 102 14.40 -5.30 -0.42
N GLY A 103 15.34 -4.68 -1.15
CA GLY A 103 15.05 -3.61 -2.10
C GLY A 103 14.95 -2.20 -1.53
N ASP A 104 14.79 -1.26 -2.46
CA ASP A 104 14.88 0.20 -2.28
C ASP A 104 16.22 0.58 -1.62
N ILE A 105 17.29 0.16 -2.29
CA ILE A 105 18.68 0.45 -1.93
C ILE A 105 19.00 1.91 -2.23
N ALA A 106 18.63 2.39 -3.41
CA ALA A 106 18.79 3.78 -3.83
C ALA A 106 17.44 4.52 -3.86
N ASP A 107 17.42 5.82 -3.57
CA ASP A 107 16.19 6.63 -3.44
C ASP A 107 15.54 7.01 -4.80
N ALA A 108 16.19 6.73 -5.93
CA ALA A 108 15.77 7.22 -7.27
C ALA A 108 15.58 8.75 -7.36
N SER A 109 16.42 9.49 -6.63
CA SER A 109 16.33 10.92 -6.41
C SER A 109 17.61 11.61 -6.86
N VAL A 110 17.48 12.57 -7.77
CA VAL A 110 18.63 13.27 -8.39
C VAL A 110 18.83 14.63 -7.74
N THR A 111 17.74 15.34 -7.44
CA THR A 111 17.77 16.70 -6.88
C THR A 111 17.21 16.77 -5.46
N GLY A 112 16.52 15.72 -4.99
CA GLY A 112 15.76 15.77 -3.74
C GLY A 112 14.42 16.49 -3.85
N SER A 113 14.09 17.04 -5.03
CA SER A 113 12.81 17.68 -5.27
C SER A 113 11.68 16.65 -5.26
N PHE A 114 10.58 16.98 -4.57
CA PHE A 114 9.36 16.18 -4.63
C PHE A 114 8.76 16.12 -6.05
N PHE A 115 8.99 17.16 -6.87
CA PHE A 115 8.39 17.31 -8.20
C PHE A 115 9.22 16.72 -9.34
N GLU A 116 10.31 16.01 -9.04
CA GLU A 116 11.14 15.39 -10.07
C GLU A 116 10.61 14.03 -10.50
N ILE A 117 10.91 13.66 -11.75
CA ILE A 117 10.69 12.31 -12.25
C ILE A 117 11.70 11.40 -11.55
N ARG A 118 11.22 10.35 -10.88
CA ARG A 118 12.07 9.38 -10.20
C ARG A 118 12.81 8.54 -11.24
N LYS A 119 14.14 8.49 -11.09
CA LYS A 119 15.04 7.72 -11.95
C LYS A 119 16.32 7.42 -11.20
N GLN A 120 17.03 6.38 -11.64
CA GLN A 120 18.28 6.01 -10.99
C GLN A 120 19.37 7.08 -11.17
N ASP A 121 20.21 7.24 -10.14
CA ASP A 121 21.39 8.11 -10.15
C ASP A 121 22.61 7.31 -9.70
N LYS A 122 23.68 7.31 -10.50
CA LYS A 122 24.89 6.53 -10.23
C LYS A 122 25.54 6.88 -8.88
N ARG A 123 25.49 8.14 -8.44
CA ARG A 123 26.15 8.57 -7.19
C ARG A 123 25.50 7.93 -5.96
N SER A 124 24.20 7.66 -6.02
CA SER A 124 23.48 6.94 -4.97
C SER A 124 23.95 5.48 -4.87
N TRP A 125 24.21 4.83 -6.01
CA TRP A 125 24.79 3.48 -6.06
C TRP A 125 26.27 3.46 -5.66
N ASP A 126 27.05 4.47 -6.02
CA ASP A 126 28.43 4.63 -5.53
C ASP A 126 28.45 4.81 -4.00
N THR A 127 27.46 5.52 -3.46
CA THR A 127 27.27 5.67 -2.00
C THR A 127 26.93 4.34 -1.33
N TYR A 128 26.20 3.44 -1.99
CA TYR A 128 25.90 2.11 -1.45
C TYR A 128 27.17 1.30 -1.18
N LEU A 129 28.10 1.23 -2.15
CA LEU A 129 29.37 0.53 -1.95
C LEU A 129 30.25 1.22 -0.89
N ASP A 130 30.28 2.55 -0.88
CA ASP A 130 31.03 3.33 0.11
C ASP A 130 30.51 3.11 1.54
N VAL A 131 29.20 3.06 1.73
CA VAL A 131 28.56 2.78 3.03
C VAL A 131 28.88 1.37 3.52
N LEU A 132 28.79 0.36 2.65
CA LEU A 132 29.18 -1.01 2.99
C LEU A 132 30.65 -1.07 3.41
N SER A 133 31.54 -0.50 2.61
CA SER A 133 32.98 -0.49 2.88
C SER A 133 33.33 0.23 4.19
N LYS A 134 32.76 1.42 4.44
CA LYS A 134 32.97 2.19 5.68
C LYS A 134 32.44 1.49 6.93
N SER A 135 31.44 0.61 6.78
CA SER A 135 30.91 -0.18 7.88
C SER A 135 31.68 -1.48 8.12
N GLY A 136 32.45 -1.95 7.14
CA GLY A 136 33.17 -3.23 7.17
C GLY A 136 32.27 -4.46 6.97
N LEU A 137 31.02 -4.27 6.53
CA LEU A 137 30.11 -5.39 6.23
C LEU A 137 30.54 -6.17 4.99
N ASP A 138 31.24 -5.56 4.04
CA ASP A 138 31.70 -6.17 2.79
C ASP A 138 32.91 -7.12 2.95
N GLN A 139 33.53 -7.19 4.13
CA GLN A 139 34.78 -7.94 4.33
C GLN A 139 34.58 -9.42 4.68
N ASP A 140 33.50 -9.80 5.39
CA ASP A 140 33.28 -11.17 5.90
C ASP A 140 31.79 -11.56 5.94
N CYS A 141 30.95 -10.96 5.11
CA CYS A 141 29.51 -11.20 5.08
C CYS A 141 29.07 -11.43 3.64
N ASP A 142 28.35 -12.53 3.40
CA ASP A 142 27.66 -12.72 2.13
C ASP A 142 26.47 -11.75 2.07
N ILE A 143 26.30 -11.05 0.95
CA ILE A 143 25.23 -10.05 0.78
C ILE A 143 24.32 -10.52 -0.35
N ILE A 144 23.04 -10.74 -0.05
CA ILE A 144 21.99 -10.94 -1.06
C ILE A 144 21.20 -9.64 -1.16
N ASP A 145 21.21 -9.03 -2.33
CA ASP A 145 20.41 -7.85 -2.63
C ASP A 145 19.40 -8.15 -3.74
N ILE A 146 18.20 -7.58 -3.61
CA ILE A 146 17.15 -7.62 -4.62
C ILE A 146 16.66 -6.20 -4.89
N PRO A 147 16.13 -5.91 -6.09
CA PRO A 147 15.72 -4.54 -6.42
C PRO A 147 14.34 -4.21 -5.84
N GLY A 148 14.16 -2.97 -5.39
CA GLY A 148 12.86 -2.36 -5.14
C GLY A 148 12.35 -1.51 -6.30
N ASN A 149 11.23 -0.81 -6.10
CA ASN A 149 10.69 0.09 -7.13
C ASN A 149 11.64 1.27 -7.40
N HIS A 150 12.26 1.85 -6.37
CA HIS A 150 13.20 2.96 -6.56
C HIS A 150 14.47 2.51 -7.27
N ASP A 151 14.88 1.25 -7.08
CA ASP A 151 16.03 0.68 -7.78
C ASP A 151 15.78 0.45 -9.26
N LEU A 152 14.54 0.56 -9.75
CA LEU A 152 14.15 0.24 -11.14
C LEU A 152 13.33 1.33 -11.84
N TYR A 153 13.03 2.45 -11.19
CA TYR A 153 12.21 3.50 -11.78
C TYR A 153 12.80 4.05 -13.08
N ASN A 154 11.92 4.19 -14.08
CA ASN A 154 12.21 4.79 -15.37
C ASN A 154 13.33 4.04 -16.13
N ILE A 155 13.17 2.72 -16.28
CA ILE A 155 14.12 1.83 -16.95
C ILE A 155 13.43 1.10 -18.10
N GLU A 156 14.00 1.14 -19.30
CA GLU A 156 13.31 0.65 -20.50
C GLU A 156 13.48 -0.86 -20.77
N SER A 157 14.54 -1.46 -20.23
CA SER A 157 14.91 -2.87 -20.38
C SER A 157 15.93 -3.29 -19.32
N GLU A 158 16.08 -4.59 -19.11
CA GLU A 158 17.10 -5.13 -18.19
C GLU A 158 18.53 -4.72 -18.59
N GLN A 159 18.81 -4.63 -19.89
CA GLN A 159 20.12 -4.29 -20.45
C GLN A 159 20.35 -2.78 -20.56
N SER A 160 19.41 -1.94 -20.10
CA SER A 160 19.56 -0.49 -20.15
C SER A 160 20.85 -0.05 -19.45
N SER A 161 21.58 0.89 -20.07
CA SER A 161 22.77 1.47 -19.45
C SER A 161 22.45 2.23 -18.16
N SER A 162 21.19 2.65 -17.97
CA SER A 162 20.74 3.32 -16.74
C SER A 162 20.27 2.33 -15.68
N ASN A 163 20.17 1.04 -15.99
CA ASN A 163 19.87 0.02 -14.99
C ASN A 163 21.15 -0.29 -14.20
N TYR A 164 21.28 0.28 -13.00
CA TYR A 164 22.48 0.11 -12.18
C TYR A 164 22.38 -1.12 -11.27
N PHE A 165 21.19 -1.56 -10.83
CA PHE A 165 21.07 -2.68 -9.90
C PHE A 165 21.93 -3.91 -10.28
N PRO A 166 21.86 -4.47 -11.52
CA PRO A 166 22.67 -5.62 -11.89
C PRO A 166 24.19 -5.41 -11.87
N LYS A 167 24.65 -4.15 -11.85
CA LYS A 167 26.07 -3.76 -11.83
C LYS A 167 26.63 -3.62 -10.42
N TYR A 168 25.74 -3.42 -9.43
CA TYR A 168 26.09 -3.21 -8.03
C TYR A 168 25.66 -4.39 -7.13
N ALA A 169 24.85 -5.30 -7.67
CA ALA A 169 24.43 -6.50 -6.97
C ALA A 169 25.62 -7.41 -6.63
N HIS A 170 25.61 -7.98 -5.43
CA HIS A 170 26.69 -8.84 -4.93
C HIS A 170 26.60 -10.26 -5.47
N TYR A 171 25.39 -10.75 -5.73
CA TYR A 171 25.17 -11.98 -6.48
C TYR A 171 24.95 -11.68 -7.95
N GLN A 172 25.47 -12.56 -8.82
CA GLN A 172 25.20 -12.46 -10.25
C GLN A 172 23.70 -12.53 -10.49
N VAL A 173 23.15 -11.45 -11.04
CA VAL A 173 21.74 -11.38 -11.44
C VAL A 173 21.54 -12.19 -12.70
N THR A 174 20.88 -13.34 -12.58
CA THR A 174 20.58 -14.24 -13.71
C THR A 174 19.18 -14.01 -14.28
N SER A 175 18.29 -13.43 -13.48
CA SER A 175 16.94 -13.03 -13.84
C SER A 175 16.56 -11.83 -12.97
N MET A 176 15.97 -10.79 -13.57
CA MET A 176 15.44 -9.64 -12.82
C MET A 176 14.08 -9.93 -12.18
N ASN A 177 13.43 -11.05 -12.53
CA ASN A 177 12.10 -11.42 -12.05
C ASN A 177 12.13 -12.47 -10.95
N VAL A 178 12.74 -13.63 -11.19
CA VAL A 178 12.84 -14.68 -10.19
C VAL A 178 14.20 -15.34 -10.21
N GLN A 179 14.87 -15.42 -9.06
CA GLN A 179 16.17 -16.09 -8.93
C GLN A 179 16.24 -16.93 -7.66
N SER A 180 16.74 -18.17 -7.79
CA SER A 180 17.11 -19.03 -6.66
C SER A 180 18.58 -18.80 -6.29
N ILE A 181 18.84 -18.54 -5.01
CA ILE A 181 20.17 -18.39 -4.43
C ILE A 181 20.31 -19.40 -3.29
N VAL A 182 21.21 -20.37 -3.45
CA VAL A 182 21.39 -21.47 -2.50
C VAL A 182 22.60 -21.19 -1.61
N ILE A 183 22.37 -21.08 -0.31
CA ILE A 183 23.39 -20.79 0.70
C ILE A 183 23.59 -22.00 1.60
N LYS A 184 24.86 -22.34 1.89
CA LYS A 184 25.28 -23.48 2.73
C LYS A 184 24.67 -24.84 2.33
N ASN A 185 24.21 -24.97 1.07
CA ASN A 185 23.43 -26.11 0.58
C ASN A 185 22.23 -26.50 1.47
N LYS A 186 21.67 -25.53 2.20
CA LYS A 186 20.59 -25.71 3.20
C LYS A 186 19.48 -24.69 3.02
N TYR A 187 19.83 -23.47 2.63
CA TYR A 187 18.88 -22.37 2.45
C TYR A 187 18.70 -22.09 0.98
N ASN A 188 17.44 -22.03 0.53
CA ASN A 188 17.08 -21.60 -0.81
C ASN A 188 16.35 -20.26 -0.71
N PHE A 189 17.05 -19.17 -1.02
CA PHE A 189 16.46 -17.84 -1.12
C PHE A 189 15.86 -17.68 -2.51
N ILE A 190 14.55 -17.46 -2.58
CA ILE A 190 13.84 -17.19 -3.83
C ILE A 190 13.59 -15.69 -3.91
N ALA A 191 14.46 -14.99 -4.64
CA ALA A 191 14.27 -13.59 -4.99
C ALA A 191 13.12 -13.47 -5.99
N VAL A 192 12.13 -12.65 -5.67
CA VAL A 192 10.95 -12.40 -6.51
C VAL A 192 10.78 -10.90 -6.70
N ASN A 193 10.68 -10.49 -7.96
CA ASN A 193 10.42 -9.12 -8.37
C ASN A 193 9.34 -9.14 -9.48
N PRO A 194 8.12 -8.65 -9.18
CA PRO A 194 6.99 -8.67 -10.10
C PRO A 194 7.05 -7.61 -11.22
N VAL A 195 8.17 -6.90 -11.36
CA VAL A 195 8.32 -5.80 -12.33
C VAL A 195 8.55 -6.31 -13.75
N SER A 196 7.83 -5.76 -14.72
CA SER A 196 8.09 -5.95 -16.14
C SER A 196 8.63 -4.66 -16.76
N PHE A 197 9.59 -4.79 -17.69
CA PHE A 197 10.17 -3.65 -18.41
C PHE A 197 9.45 -3.38 -19.74
N PRO A 198 9.34 -2.12 -20.20
CA PRO A 198 9.86 -0.89 -19.59
C PRO A 198 9.14 -0.50 -18.29
N TYR A 199 9.86 -0.22 -17.21
CA TYR A 199 9.28 0.09 -15.91
C TYR A 199 9.10 1.60 -15.67
N ILE A 200 7.88 1.99 -15.32
CA ILE A 200 7.47 3.38 -15.19
C ILE A 200 7.89 3.99 -13.84
N SER A 201 8.15 5.30 -13.83
CA SER A 201 8.45 6.06 -12.60
C SER A 201 7.28 6.07 -11.60
N ALA A 202 7.58 6.47 -10.36
CA ALA A 202 6.59 6.93 -9.40
C ALA A 202 5.69 8.04 -9.99
N PRO A 203 4.43 8.16 -9.53
CA PRO A 203 3.77 7.30 -8.54
C PRO A 203 3.18 6.01 -9.13
N LEU A 204 3.30 5.78 -10.45
CA LEU A 204 2.64 4.67 -11.13
C LEU A 204 3.27 3.31 -10.80
N GLY A 205 4.60 3.24 -10.76
CA GLY A 205 5.36 2.02 -10.46
C GLY A 205 5.46 1.69 -8.96
N MET A 206 4.49 2.06 -8.12
CA MET A 206 4.53 1.68 -6.70
C MET A 206 3.91 0.30 -6.44
N MET A 207 2.92 -0.11 -7.24
CA MET A 207 2.16 -1.35 -7.00
C MET A 207 2.04 -2.18 -8.29
N PRO A 208 3.02 -3.06 -8.56
CA PRO A 208 3.06 -3.82 -9.80
C PRO A 208 2.04 -4.97 -9.83
N PHE A 209 1.72 -5.41 -11.05
CA PHE A 209 0.99 -6.65 -11.32
C PHE A 209 1.98 -7.80 -11.45
N THR A 210 1.74 -8.90 -10.74
CA THR A 210 2.49 -10.15 -10.89
C THR A 210 1.87 -10.98 -12.01
N PRO A 211 2.51 -11.09 -13.18
CA PRO A 211 2.01 -11.90 -14.27
C PRO A 211 2.23 -13.41 -13.99
N THR A 212 1.58 -14.25 -14.80
CA THR A 212 1.47 -15.69 -14.51
C THR A 212 2.78 -16.43 -14.72
N ASP A 213 3.60 -15.98 -15.65
CA ASP A 213 4.95 -16.48 -15.91
C ASP A 213 5.90 -16.30 -14.72
N ILE A 214 5.82 -15.17 -14.00
CA ILE A 214 6.57 -14.97 -12.75
C ILE A 214 6.13 -15.98 -11.68
N LEU A 215 4.83 -16.30 -11.61
CA LEU A 215 4.33 -17.35 -10.71
C LEU A 215 4.84 -18.74 -11.13
N ASP A 216 4.86 -19.03 -12.43
CA ASP A 216 5.41 -20.29 -12.98
C ASP A 216 6.90 -20.43 -12.64
N GLU A 217 7.67 -19.35 -12.79
CA GLU A 217 9.10 -19.33 -12.49
C GLU A 217 9.35 -19.48 -10.98
N MET A 218 8.61 -18.74 -10.14
CA MET A 218 8.67 -18.88 -8.69
C MET A 218 8.40 -20.32 -8.24
N GLU A 219 7.36 -20.95 -8.79
CA GLU A 219 7.01 -22.33 -8.49
C GLU A 219 8.13 -23.32 -8.86
N LYS A 220 8.82 -23.07 -9.98
CA LYS A 220 9.95 -23.88 -10.46
C LYS A 220 11.21 -23.74 -9.60
N GLN A 221 11.42 -22.59 -8.96
CA GLN A 221 12.61 -22.32 -8.13
C GLN A 221 12.51 -22.87 -6.70
N LEU A 222 11.32 -23.33 -6.28
CA LEU A 222 11.13 -23.96 -4.97
C LEU A 222 11.81 -25.34 -4.93
N LYS A 223 12.51 -25.62 -3.83
CA LYS A 223 13.17 -26.90 -3.58
C LYS A 223 12.39 -27.77 -2.59
N ASP A 224 12.69 -29.06 -2.54
CA ASP A 224 12.07 -29.98 -1.56
C ASP A 224 12.38 -29.53 -0.12
N LYS A 225 11.32 -29.27 0.66
CA LYS A 225 11.40 -28.84 2.06
C LYS A 225 12.17 -29.82 2.95
N LYS A 226 12.27 -31.10 2.57
CA LYS A 226 13.06 -32.10 3.30
C LYS A 226 14.56 -31.78 3.33
N ASN A 227 15.05 -31.12 2.28
CA ASN A 227 16.48 -30.85 2.11
C ASN A 227 16.80 -29.36 2.23
N TYR A 228 15.83 -28.47 1.99
CA TYR A 228 16.04 -27.04 1.95
C TYR A 228 14.99 -26.27 2.75
N THR A 229 15.44 -25.22 3.43
CA THR A 229 14.56 -24.15 3.91
C THR A 229 14.38 -23.14 2.80
N ASN A 230 13.17 -23.09 2.22
CA ASN A 230 12.81 -22.10 1.21
C ASN A 230 12.40 -20.79 1.89
N ILE A 231 13.08 -19.69 1.53
CA ILE A 231 12.82 -18.35 2.05
C ILE A 231 12.56 -17.44 0.85
N ILE A 232 11.35 -16.91 0.73
CA ILE A 232 11.02 -15.95 -0.31
C ILE A 232 11.53 -14.58 0.13
N ILE A 233 12.20 -13.86 -0.76
CA ILE A 233 12.58 -12.47 -0.57
C ILE A 233 11.99 -11.65 -1.73
N SER A 234 11.23 -10.60 -1.42
CA SER A 234 10.66 -9.68 -2.41
C SER A 234 10.66 -8.29 -1.82
N HIS A 235 10.82 -7.25 -2.63
CA HIS A 235 10.63 -5.90 -2.12
C HIS A 235 9.18 -5.65 -1.71
N TYR A 236 8.24 -6.04 -2.57
CA TYR A 236 6.82 -5.82 -2.39
C TYR A 236 6.19 -6.89 -1.47
N PRO A 237 5.46 -6.48 -0.42
CA PRO A 237 4.57 -7.35 0.32
C PRO A 237 3.48 -7.98 -0.57
N HIS A 238 2.97 -9.13 -0.15
CA HIS A 238 1.91 -9.85 -0.89
C HIS A 238 0.61 -9.04 -1.05
N PHE A 239 0.37 -8.05 -0.18
CA PHE A 239 -0.81 -7.18 -0.23
C PHE A 239 -0.59 -5.88 -1.00
N SER A 240 0.64 -5.59 -1.46
CA SER A 240 0.94 -4.46 -2.35
C SER A 240 1.13 -4.87 -3.81
N THR A 241 1.00 -6.16 -4.12
CA THR A 241 0.98 -6.71 -5.48
C THR A 241 -0.39 -7.33 -5.78
N TRP A 242 -0.66 -7.60 -7.05
CA TRP A 242 -1.88 -8.27 -7.47
C TRP A 242 -1.64 -9.14 -8.69
N THR A 243 -2.47 -10.16 -8.87
CA THR A 243 -2.37 -11.10 -9.98
C THR A 243 -3.75 -11.54 -10.45
N ALA A 244 -3.84 -12.09 -11.66
CA ALA A 244 -5.05 -12.75 -12.16
C ALA A 244 -5.34 -14.07 -11.41
N HIS A 245 -4.35 -14.63 -10.69
CA HIS A 245 -4.47 -15.92 -10.00
C HIS A 245 -4.12 -15.82 -8.50
N PRO A 246 -4.89 -15.07 -7.69
CA PRO A 246 -4.55 -14.79 -6.29
C PRO A 246 -4.49 -16.05 -5.41
N ASN A 247 -5.35 -17.04 -5.66
CA ASN A 247 -5.31 -18.32 -4.95
C ASN A 247 -4.03 -19.10 -5.28
N ARG A 248 -3.64 -19.14 -6.56
CA ARG A 248 -2.41 -19.82 -6.98
C ARG A 248 -1.17 -19.16 -6.39
N MET A 249 -1.10 -17.82 -6.38
CA MET A 249 -0.02 -17.10 -5.71
C MET A 249 0.05 -17.49 -4.24
N ARG A 250 -1.08 -17.52 -3.53
CA ARG A 250 -1.15 -17.96 -2.14
C ARG A 250 -0.64 -19.38 -1.94
N ASP A 251 -1.00 -20.30 -2.83
CA ASP A 251 -0.56 -21.69 -2.79
C ASP A 251 0.94 -21.84 -3.01
N ILE A 252 1.51 -21.08 -3.96
CA ILE A 252 2.95 -21.07 -4.24
C ILE A 252 3.72 -20.50 -3.04
N TYR A 253 3.31 -19.36 -2.49
CA TYR A 253 3.94 -18.77 -1.31
C TYR A 253 3.91 -19.73 -0.10
N SER A 254 2.81 -20.47 0.07
CA SER A 254 2.66 -21.48 1.14
C SER A 254 3.67 -22.64 1.05
N LYS A 255 4.33 -22.84 -0.10
CA LYS A 255 5.39 -23.84 -0.27
C LYS A 255 6.75 -23.37 0.24
N ALA A 256 6.89 -22.11 0.68
CA ALA A 256 8.04 -21.64 1.44
C ALA A 256 7.80 -21.77 2.95
N GLN A 257 8.87 -21.66 3.74
CA GLN A 257 8.80 -21.60 5.21
C GLN A 257 8.79 -20.17 5.73
N PHE A 258 9.33 -19.22 4.96
CA PHE A 258 9.42 -17.82 5.37
C PHE A 258 9.33 -16.87 4.17
N PHE A 259 8.74 -15.69 4.37
CA PHE A 259 8.65 -14.63 3.36
C PHE A 259 9.05 -13.27 3.95
N LEU A 260 10.10 -12.66 3.40
CA LEU A 260 10.68 -11.40 3.83
C LEU A 260 10.50 -10.29 2.78
N CYS A 261 10.06 -9.11 3.23
CA CYS A 261 9.83 -7.95 2.35
C CYS A 261 9.92 -6.60 3.08
N GLY A 262 9.67 -5.51 2.34
CA GLY A 262 9.69 -4.12 2.84
C GLY A 262 8.62 -3.24 2.19
N HIS A 263 9.02 -2.15 1.51
CA HIS A 263 8.20 -1.27 0.68
C HIS A 263 7.20 -0.36 1.43
N THR A 264 6.42 -0.87 2.39
CA THR A 264 5.34 -0.09 3.03
C THR A 264 5.79 0.72 4.25
N HIS A 265 7.08 0.65 4.57
CA HIS A 265 7.74 1.45 5.60
C HIS A 265 7.04 1.45 6.97
N PRO A 266 6.71 0.28 7.54
CA PRO A 266 6.01 0.26 8.82
C PRO A 266 6.94 0.70 9.97
N SER A 267 6.39 1.37 10.97
CA SER A 267 7.18 1.86 12.13
C SER A 267 7.82 0.73 12.93
N ASN A 268 7.14 -0.42 13.01
CA ASN A 268 7.67 -1.69 13.49
C ASN A 268 7.38 -2.79 12.46
N ALA A 269 8.17 -3.86 12.49
CA ALA A 269 8.00 -4.99 11.60
C ALA A 269 6.57 -5.54 11.68
N GLN A 270 5.95 -5.75 10.53
CA GLN A 270 4.62 -6.34 10.44
C GLN A 270 4.76 -7.83 10.14
N ILE A 271 4.37 -8.65 11.10
CA ILE A 271 4.34 -10.11 10.96
C ILE A 271 2.90 -10.53 10.72
N MET A 272 2.66 -11.26 9.65
CA MET A 272 1.33 -11.72 9.25
C MET A 272 1.42 -13.03 8.45
N HIS A 273 0.29 -13.72 8.29
CA HIS A 273 0.24 -14.94 7.48
C HIS A 273 -0.30 -14.71 6.08
N TYR A 274 0.41 -15.21 5.06
CA TYR A 274 -0.08 -15.25 3.68
C TYR A 274 -0.18 -16.69 3.18
N GLY A 275 -1.40 -17.24 3.25
CA GLY A 275 -1.55 -18.69 3.06
C GLY A 275 -1.01 -19.38 4.30
N GLU A 276 -0.01 -20.24 4.13
CA GLU A 276 0.61 -20.98 5.23
C GLU A 276 2.03 -20.50 5.57
N VAL A 277 2.52 -19.46 4.89
CA VAL A 277 3.84 -18.86 5.15
C VAL A 277 3.73 -17.62 6.04
N ILE A 278 4.74 -17.42 6.90
CA ILE A 278 4.91 -16.19 7.67
C ILE A 278 5.52 -15.14 6.75
N SER A 279 4.81 -14.02 6.60
CA SER A 279 5.21 -12.83 5.88
C SER A 279 5.67 -11.77 6.86
N VAL A 280 6.90 -11.29 6.70
CA VAL A 280 7.46 -10.20 7.51
C VAL A 280 7.76 -9.01 6.62
N VAL A 281 7.15 -7.87 6.96
CA VAL A 281 7.48 -6.56 6.39
C VAL A 281 8.40 -5.84 7.35
N THR A 282 9.67 -5.67 6.97
CA THR A 282 10.70 -5.01 7.78
C THR A 282 10.51 -3.49 7.76
N SER A 283 10.82 -2.84 8.89
CA SER A 283 10.87 -1.39 9.00
C SER A 283 11.96 -0.76 8.10
N PRO A 284 11.79 0.49 7.67
CA PRO A 284 12.72 1.10 6.71
C PRO A 284 14.03 1.51 7.38
N GLY A 285 15.16 1.03 6.87
CA GLY A 285 16.48 1.35 7.41
C GLY A 285 16.94 2.79 7.15
N SER A 286 16.29 3.52 6.24
CA SER A 286 16.65 4.89 5.88
C SER A 286 16.42 5.92 6.98
N TYR A 287 15.46 5.68 7.88
CA TYR A 287 15.13 6.63 8.95
C TYR A 287 14.57 5.98 10.23
N SER A 288 14.34 4.66 10.23
CA SER A 288 14.10 3.94 11.49
C SER A 288 15.41 3.39 12.02
N ASN A 289 15.48 3.18 13.34
CA ASN A 289 16.61 2.49 13.96
C ASN A 289 16.42 0.97 13.95
N ASN A 290 15.49 0.47 13.14
CA ASN A 290 15.03 -0.91 13.19
C ASN A 290 15.58 -1.72 12.01
N PHE A 291 15.95 -2.97 12.27
CA PHE A 291 16.25 -3.95 11.23
C PHE A 291 15.91 -5.37 11.71
N GLY A 292 15.93 -6.34 10.78
CA GLY A 292 15.55 -7.72 11.06
C GLY A 292 16.74 -8.62 11.37
N LEU A 293 16.59 -9.50 12.35
CA LEU A 293 17.45 -10.67 12.58
C LEU A 293 16.58 -11.92 12.48
N VAL A 294 16.94 -12.85 11.61
CA VAL A 294 16.27 -14.15 11.51
C VAL A 294 17.15 -15.21 12.12
N THR A 295 16.60 -15.99 13.05
CA THR A 295 17.26 -17.15 13.64
C THR A 295 16.59 -18.43 13.14
N ILE A 296 17.39 -19.41 12.71
CA ILE A 296 16.91 -20.67 12.17
C ILE A 296 17.55 -21.83 12.93
N GLU A 297 16.69 -22.69 13.46
CA GLU A 297 17.04 -23.99 13.99
C GLU A 297 16.03 -25.05 13.48
N LYS A 298 16.31 -26.32 13.72
CA LYS A 298 15.47 -27.40 13.19
C LYS A 298 14.10 -27.38 13.87
N GLY A 299 13.06 -27.01 13.12
CA GLY A 299 11.70 -26.88 13.61
C GLY A 299 11.33 -25.48 14.12
N ALA A 300 12.23 -24.48 14.04
CA ALA A 300 11.90 -23.09 14.39
C ALA A 300 12.63 -22.07 13.50
N ILE A 301 11.87 -21.10 13.00
CA ILE A 301 12.37 -19.93 12.27
C ILE A 301 11.72 -18.71 12.92
N ILE A 302 12.52 -17.80 13.48
CA ILE A 302 12.00 -16.66 14.24
C ILE A 302 12.62 -15.39 13.68
N TYR A 303 11.77 -14.40 13.41
CA TYR A 303 12.17 -13.05 13.10
C TYR A 303 12.17 -12.19 14.36
N HIS A 304 13.25 -11.45 14.53
CA HIS A 304 13.48 -10.52 15.62
C HIS A 304 13.67 -9.13 15.04
N GLN A 305 12.90 -8.16 15.53
CA GLN A 305 13.24 -6.76 15.30
C GLN A 305 14.34 -6.37 16.28
N ILE A 306 15.44 -5.84 15.75
CA ILE A 306 16.47 -5.13 16.51
C ILE A 306 16.19 -3.65 16.38
N THR A 307 16.26 -2.93 17.50
CA THR A 307 16.17 -1.47 17.55
C THR A 307 17.47 -0.92 18.13
N VAL A 308 18.20 -0.16 17.32
CA VAL A 308 19.45 0.48 17.74
C VAL A 308 19.12 1.79 18.46
N ASN A 309 19.75 2.02 19.61
CA ASN A 309 19.71 3.34 20.22
C ASN A 309 20.89 4.15 19.65
N VAL A 310 20.59 5.18 18.87
CA VAL A 310 21.59 5.95 18.10
C VAL A 310 22.10 7.17 18.89
N ASP A 311 21.38 7.60 19.94
CA ASP A 311 21.66 8.82 20.69
C ASP A 311 22.60 8.61 21.91
N ASP A 312 22.90 7.37 22.29
CA ASP A 312 23.66 6.99 23.51
C ASP A 312 25.04 6.33 23.22
N ASP A 313 25.85 6.84 22.29
CA ASP A 313 27.17 6.22 21.99
C ASP A 313 28.13 6.31 23.19
N PRO A 314 28.64 5.17 23.68
CA PRO A 314 29.93 4.69 23.15
C PRO A 314 29.98 3.14 22.99
N GLU A 315 29.92 2.63 21.76
CA GLU A 315 30.16 1.23 21.32
C GLU A 315 29.07 0.18 21.68
N PHE A 316 27.87 0.37 21.09
CA PHE A 316 26.84 -0.62 20.71
C PHE A 316 26.32 -1.67 21.74
N ASN A 317 25.05 -1.51 22.17
CA ASN A 317 24.33 -2.40 23.09
C ASN A 317 24.27 -3.88 22.68
N ASP A 318 24.47 -4.78 23.65
CA ASP A 318 24.26 -6.22 23.51
C ASP A 318 22.81 -6.57 23.12
N TYR A 319 22.59 -7.70 22.46
CA TYR A 319 21.26 -8.16 22.03
C TYR A 319 20.98 -9.61 22.43
N LEU A 320 19.70 -9.93 22.68
CA LEU A 320 19.24 -11.29 22.99
C LEU A 320 18.16 -11.73 22.00
N ALA A 321 18.45 -12.79 21.25
CA ALA A 321 17.53 -13.42 20.30
C ALA A 321 17.16 -14.83 20.77
N VAL A 322 15.91 -15.04 21.18
CA VAL A 322 15.41 -16.38 21.53
C VAL A 322 15.21 -17.19 20.25
N THR A 323 15.82 -18.36 20.17
CA THR A 323 15.76 -19.24 19.00
C THR A 323 14.73 -20.36 19.16
N TYR A 324 14.39 -20.69 20.41
CA TYR A 324 13.26 -21.55 20.78
C TYR A 324 12.84 -21.26 22.23
N PRO A 325 11.53 -21.24 22.59
CA PRO A 325 10.34 -21.51 21.78
C PRO A 325 9.99 -20.37 20.83
N ILE A 326 9.07 -20.64 19.89
CA ILE A 326 8.61 -19.68 18.89
C ILE A 326 7.54 -18.76 19.49
N PRO A 327 7.63 -17.43 19.28
CA PRO A 327 6.58 -16.50 19.67
C PRO A 327 5.22 -16.86 19.06
N LEU A 328 4.14 -16.72 19.82
CA LEU A 328 2.78 -17.09 19.42
C LEU A 328 2.37 -16.48 18.08
N GLN A 329 2.74 -15.23 17.82
CA GLN A 329 2.40 -14.50 16.60
C GLN A 329 3.19 -14.97 15.36
N GLN A 330 4.21 -15.81 15.57
CA GLN A 330 5.11 -16.33 14.54
C GLN A 330 4.99 -17.85 14.36
N LEU A 331 3.96 -18.50 14.91
CA LEU A 331 3.73 -19.92 14.68
C LEU A 331 3.32 -20.19 13.24
N SER A 332 3.79 -21.27 12.65
CA SER A 332 3.42 -21.74 11.31
C SER A 332 3.44 -23.27 11.24
N ARG A 333 2.87 -23.84 10.17
CA ARG A 333 2.75 -25.30 10.00
C ARG A 333 4.08 -26.04 9.87
N ASP A 334 5.14 -25.35 9.46
CA ASP A 334 6.46 -25.93 9.24
C ASP A 334 7.31 -25.91 10.52
N GLN A 335 6.76 -25.42 11.63
CA GLN A 335 7.44 -25.32 12.91
C GLN A 335 6.89 -26.32 13.94
N VAL A 336 7.70 -26.67 14.92
CA VAL A 336 7.36 -27.61 15.98
C VAL A 336 7.08 -26.85 17.27
N PHE A 337 5.89 -27.03 17.82
CA PHE A 337 5.45 -26.40 19.07
C PHE A 337 4.58 -27.35 19.92
N ASN A 338 4.62 -28.66 19.64
CA ASN A 338 3.82 -29.69 20.33
C ASN A 338 4.63 -30.55 21.32
N LYS A 339 5.75 -30.02 21.83
CA LYS A 339 6.61 -30.71 22.80
C LYS A 339 6.55 -29.99 24.14
N ASN A 340 6.24 -30.73 25.20
CA ASN A 340 6.21 -30.21 26.56
C ASN A 340 7.62 -30.06 27.15
N GLN A 341 8.51 -30.99 26.81
CA GLN A 341 9.92 -30.95 27.22
C GLN A 341 10.78 -30.41 26.10
N PHE A 342 11.47 -29.30 26.36
CA PHE A 342 12.35 -28.65 25.40
C PHE A 342 13.33 -27.70 26.09
N PRO A 343 14.47 -27.40 25.46
CA PRO A 343 15.33 -26.31 25.87
C PRO A 343 14.76 -24.97 25.42
N VAL A 344 14.65 -24.01 26.34
CA VAL A 344 14.62 -22.59 25.96
C VAL A 344 16.04 -22.21 25.51
N ARG A 345 16.19 -21.78 24.26
CA ARG A 345 17.49 -21.42 23.66
C ARG A 345 17.51 -19.97 23.21
N ALA A 346 18.65 -19.31 23.40
CA ALA A 346 18.84 -17.94 22.96
C ALA A 346 20.29 -17.66 22.52
N LEU A 347 20.45 -16.82 21.51
CA LEU A 347 21.72 -16.22 21.12
C LEU A 347 21.87 -14.88 21.84
N GLY A 348 22.90 -14.77 22.67
CA GLY A 348 23.36 -13.53 23.28
C GLY A 348 24.50 -12.94 22.46
N PHE A 349 24.25 -11.79 21.85
CA PHE A 349 25.24 -11.00 21.12
C PHE A 349 25.91 -10.05 22.11
N SER A 350 27.00 -10.51 22.71
CA SER A 350 27.75 -9.81 23.74
C SER A 350 29.21 -10.25 23.77
N SER A 351 30.10 -9.32 24.08
CA SER A 351 31.52 -9.61 24.33
C SER A 351 31.78 -10.32 25.66
N LYS A 352 30.82 -10.26 26.60
CA LYS A 352 30.90 -10.90 27.92
C LYS A 352 29.89 -12.04 28.06
N ASP A 353 30.11 -12.88 29.07
CA ASP A 353 29.08 -13.84 29.48
C ASP A 353 27.92 -13.11 30.14
N LEU A 354 26.70 -13.40 29.68
CA LEU A 354 25.46 -12.86 30.20
C LEU A 354 24.91 -13.71 31.35
N ASN A 355 24.45 -13.04 32.41
CA ASN A 355 23.69 -13.63 33.51
C ASN A 355 22.20 -13.50 33.20
N LEU A 356 21.58 -14.61 32.80
CA LEU A 356 20.20 -14.64 32.33
C LEU A 356 19.34 -15.56 33.22
N LYS A 357 18.28 -15.00 33.80
CA LYS A 357 17.26 -15.72 34.57
C LYS A 357 16.04 -15.95 33.69
N LEU A 358 15.56 -17.19 33.64
CA LEU A 358 14.40 -17.58 32.84
C LEU A 358 13.17 -17.73 33.75
N TYR A 359 12.07 -17.15 33.30
CA TYR A 359 10.76 -17.26 33.91
C TYR A 359 9.75 -17.79 32.89
N ILE A 360 8.88 -18.70 33.33
CA ILE A 360 7.71 -19.17 32.59
C ILE A 360 6.48 -18.86 33.44
N ASP A 361 5.50 -18.16 32.88
CA ASP A 361 4.28 -17.72 33.58
C ASP A 361 4.58 -16.97 34.90
N ASP A 362 5.54 -16.05 34.82
CA ASP A 362 6.08 -15.25 35.92
C ASP A 362 6.72 -16.07 37.07
N GLN A 363 6.94 -17.38 36.89
CA GLN A 363 7.67 -18.25 37.82
C GLN A 363 9.12 -18.44 37.38
N LEU A 364 10.08 -18.20 38.27
CA LEU A 364 11.50 -18.45 38.01
C LEU A 364 11.73 -19.95 37.83
N VAL A 365 12.12 -20.37 36.63
CA VAL A 365 12.46 -21.78 36.35
C VAL A 365 13.95 -22.05 36.57
N GLY A 366 14.82 -21.10 36.28
CA GLY A 366 16.27 -21.25 36.52
C GLY A 366 17.14 -20.19 35.84
N ASN A 367 18.46 -20.38 35.91
CA ASN A 367 19.45 -19.55 35.21
C ASN A 367 19.84 -20.23 33.91
N MET A 368 19.83 -19.51 32.79
CA MET A 368 20.28 -20.04 31.51
C MET A 368 21.79 -20.25 31.51
N ASN A 369 22.24 -21.38 30.98
CA ASN A 369 23.65 -21.74 30.92
C ASN A 369 24.22 -21.43 29.54
N LEU A 370 25.42 -20.84 29.48
CA LEU A 370 26.19 -20.76 28.24
C LEU A 370 26.66 -22.16 27.84
N ILE A 371 26.11 -22.71 26.76
CA ILE A 371 26.41 -24.06 26.29
C ILE A 371 27.40 -24.08 25.13
N ASN A 372 27.54 -22.97 24.39
CA ASN A 372 28.48 -22.84 23.28
C ASN A 372 28.79 -21.38 22.99
N ARG A 373 29.94 -21.10 22.37
CA ARG A 373 30.27 -19.80 21.76
C ARG A 373 30.31 -19.97 20.24
N VAL A 374 29.27 -19.46 19.57
CA VAL A 374 29.13 -19.50 18.11
C VAL A 374 30.20 -18.64 17.46
N LYS A 375 30.45 -17.46 18.03
CA LYS A 375 31.54 -16.54 17.70
C LYS A 375 32.13 -15.96 18.98
N SER A 376 33.21 -15.20 18.87
CA SER A 376 33.84 -14.53 20.03
C SER A 376 32.83 -13.68 20.83
N ASN A 377 31.90 -13.02 20.14
CA ASN A 377 30.87 -12.15 20.71
C ASN A 377 29.44 -12.73 20.63
N VAL A 378 29.29 -14.03 20.35
CA VAL A 378 27.95 -14.66 20.23
C VAL A 378 27.91 -15.94 21.05
N GLY A 379 27.25 -15.87 22.20
CA GLY A 379 27.02 -16.99 23.12
C GLY A 379 25.67 -17.65 22.89
N LEU A 380 25.62 -18.98 22.92
CA LEU A 380 24.39 -19.77 22.89
C LEU A 380 24.03 -20.19 24.32
N TYR A 381 22.88 -19.71 24.80
CA TYR A 381 22.35 -19.98 26.12
C TYR A 381 21.21 -20.98 26.06
N SER A 382 21.11 -21.86 27.05
CA SER A 382 20.06 -22.89 27.11
C SER A 382 19.62 -23.19 28.54
N TYR A 383 18.33 -23.54 28.69
CA TYR A 383 17.76 -24.11 29.91
C TYR A 383 16.60 -25.04 29.57
N ASP A 384 16.64 -26.29 30.05
CA ASP A 384 15.57 -27.27 29.81
C ASP A 384 14.36 -26.98 30.69
N VAL A 385 13.18 -27.00 30.08
CA VAL A 385 11.89 -26.80 30.75
C VAL A 385 10.93 -27.94 30.44
N ASP A 386 9.98 -28.15 31.34
CA ASP A 386 8.80 -29.00 31.12
C ASP A 386 7.55 -28.12 31.29
N VAL A 387 6.89 -27.83 30.17
CA VAL A 387 5.78 -26.89 30.09
C VAL A 387 4.53 -27.65 29.62
N PRO A 388 3.40 -27.57 30.36
CA PRO A 388 2.17 -28.24 29.96
C PRO A 388 1.59 -27.66 28.66
N ASP A 389 0.60 -28.35 28.08
CA ASP A 389 -0.10 -27.82 26.89
C ASP A 389 -0.88 -26.54 27.27
N GLY A 390 -0.73 -25.49 26.48
CA GLY A 390 -1.34 -24.20 26.75
C GLY A 390 -0.62 -23.01 26.11
N GLN A 391 -1.18 -21.83 26.33
CA GLN A 391 -0.51 -20.57 26.04
C GLN A 391 0.24 -20.12 27.29
N HIS A 392 1.50 -19.74 27.11
CA HIS A 392 2.44 -19.42 28.18
C HIS A 392 3.17 -18.12 27.89
N LYS A 393 3.75 -17.54 28.93
CA LYS A 393 4.55 -16.34 28.86
C LYS A 393 6.00 -16.67 29.19
N LEU A 394 6.92 -16.36 28.27
CA LEU A 394 8.35 -16.44 28.49
C LEU A 394 8.89 -15.07 28.86
N LYS A 395 9.68 -14.99 29.92
CA LYS A 395 10.47 -13.81 30.28
C LYS A 395 11.90 -14.22 30.62
N ILE A 396 12.88 -13.60 29.97
CA ILE A 396 14.30 -13.66 30.33
C ILE A 396 14.68 -12.30 30.90
N GLU A 397 15.36 -12.28 32.05
CA GLU A 397 15.78 -11.05 32.74
C GLU A 397 17.18 -11.20 33.33
N GLY A 398 17.93 -10.11 33.46
CA GLY A 398 19.29 -10.09 33.99
C GLY A 398 20.11 -9.01 33.31
N ASP A 399 21.24 -9.38 32.70
CA ASP A 399 22.04 -8.46 31.87
C ASP A 399 21.23 -7.94 30.66
N LEU A 400 20.33 -8.76 30.12
CA LEU A 400 19.41 -8.42 29.04
C LEU A 400 18.00 -8.89 29.38
N THR A 401 16.99 -8.26 28.75
CA THR A 401 15.58 -8.61 28.96
C THR A 401 14.89 -8.95 27.64
N LYS A 402 14.09 -10.03 27.65
CA LYS A 402 13.23 -10.43 26.53
C LYS A 402 11.94 -11.04 27.07
N GLU A 403 10.80 -10.69 26.48
CA GLU A 403 9.50 -11.17 26.94
C GLU A 403 8.55 -11.35 25.75
N PHE A 404 7.84 -12.48 25.69
CA PHE A 404 6.78 -12.75 24.71
C PHE A 404 5.91 -13.94 25.12
N GLU A 405 4.75 -14.07 24.47
CA GLU A 405 3.86 -15.23 24.62
C GLU A 405 4.23 -16.32 23.63
N PHE A 406 4.15 -17.58 24.04
CA PHE A 406 4.34 -18.76 23.18
C PHE A 406 3.25 -19.80 23.46
N PHE A 407 3.20 -20.86 22.66
CA PHE A 407 2.19 -21.91 22.79
C PHE A 407 2.83 -23.30 22.74
N VAL A 408 2.31 -24.21 23.56
CA VAL A 408 2.65 -25.64 23.58
C VAL A 408 1.39 -26.44 23.29
N GLY A 409 1.42 -27.25 22.25
CA GLY A 409 0.34 -28.19 21.93
C GLY A 409 0.27 -28.55 20.45
N SER A 410 -0.53 -29.56 20.12
CA SER A 410 -0.67 -30.03 18.72
C SER A 410 -1.39 -29.02 17.80
N LYS A 411 -2.20 -28.12 18.37
CA LYS A 411 -3.06 -27.19 17.64
C LYS A 411 -3.10 -25.83 18.34
N SER A 412 -2.62 -24.78 17.67
CA SER A 412 -2.56 -23.42 18.22
C SER A 412 -3.95 -22.80 18.41
N PRO A 413 -4.08 -21.76 19.26
CA PRO A 413 -5.23 -20.86 19.20
C PRO A 413 -5.21 -20.07 17.88
N THR A 414 -6.34 -19.40 17.62
CA THR A 414 -6.43 -18.43 16.52
C THR A 414 -5.63 -17.18 16.87
N ILE A 415 -4.78 -16.74 15.94
CA ILE A 415 -3.94 -15.54 16.07
C ILE A 415 -4.69 -14.35 15.47
N LYS A 416 -4.67 -13.21 16.17
CA LYS A 416 -5.20 -11.94 15.65
C LYS A 416 -4.07 -11.17 14.98
N GLU A 417 -4.29 -10.80 13.74
CA GLU A 417 -3.33 -10.06 12.92
C GLU A 417 -3.93 -8.72 12.49
N SER A 418 -3.08 -7.73 12.31
CA SER A 418 -3.46 -6.43 11.75
C SER A 418 -2.57 -6.11 10.56
N SER A 419 -3.19 -5.90 9.40
CA SER A 419 -2.49 -5.38 8.22
C SER A 419 -2.92 -3.93 7.96
N ASN A 420 -1.95 -3.04 7.75
CA ASN A 420 -2.20 -1.70 7.23
C ASN A 420 -2.38 -1.80 5.71
N SER A 421 -3.62 -2.01 5.26
CA SER A 421 -3.93 -2.25 3.85
C SER A 421 -4.89 -1.19 3.31
N VAL A 422 -4.50 0.07 3.44
CA VAL A 422 -5.31 1.24 3.03
C VAL A 422 -5.48 1.30 1.50
N PHE A 423 -4.62 0.60 0.74
CA PHE A 423 -4.47 0.77 -0.71
C PHE A 423 -4.63 -0.53 -1.52
N THR A 424 -5.55 -1.42 -1.13
CA THR A 424 -5.79 -2.63 -1.94
C THR A 424 -6.39 -2.30 -3.32
N PRO A 425 -6.05 -3.03 -4.39
CA PRO A 425 -6.72 -2.89 -5.69
C PRO A 425 -8.24 -3.01 -5.62
N TYR A 426 -8.76 -3.89 -4.76
CA TYR A 426 -10.19 -4.10 -4.58
C TYR A 426 -10.93 -2.87 -4.07
N PHE A 427 -10.31 -2.10 -3.17
CA PHE A 427 -10.89 -0.85 -2.68
C PHE A 427 -11.11 0.14 -3.82
N PHE A 428 -10.10 0.33 -4.68
CA PHE A 428 -10.19 1.26 -5.79
C PHE A 428 -11.16 0.80 -6.88
N MET A 429 -11.15 -0.50 -7.21
CA MET A 429 -12.13 -1.07 -8.15
C MET A 429 -13.57 -0.92 -7.63
N GLY A 430 -13.80 -1.25 -6.36
CA GLY A 430 -15.11 -1.09 -5.71
C GLY A 430 -15.55 0.38 -5.64
N GLY A 431 -14.63 1.29 -5.30
CA GLY A 431 -14.89 2.73 -5.25
C GLY A 431 -15.23 3.31 -6.62
N VAL A 432 -14.47 2.96 -7.66
CA VAL A 432 -14.78 3.37 -9.04
C VAL A 432 -16.14 2.81 -9.47
N GLY A 433 -16.44 1.54 -9.16
CA GLY A 433 -17.75 0.94 -9.45
C GLY A 433 -18.92 1.64 -8.75
N ALA A 434 -18.78 1.93 -7.46
CA ALA A 434 -19.79 2.63 -6.67
C ALA A 434 -20.01 4.06 -7.16
N LEU A 435 -18.94 4.82 -7.43
CA LEU A 435 -19.05 6.18 -7.99
C LEU A 435 -19.61 6.17 -9.41
N SER A 436 -19.25 5.18 -10.23
CA SER A 436 -19.80 5.01 -11.58
C SER A 436 -21.32 4.83 -11.50
N PHE A 437 -21.80 3.98 -10.59
CA PHE A 437 -23.23 3.80 -10.35
C PHE A 437 -23.90 5.12 -9.93
N LEU A 438 -23.31 5.83 -8.95
CA LEU A 438 -23.85 7.12 -8.47
C LEU A 438 -23.87 8.19 -9.56
N ILE A 439 -22.90 8.22 -10.47
CA ILE A 439 -22.89 9.13 -11.62
C ILE A 439 -23.95 8.71 -12.64
N LEU A 440 -24.01 7.41 -12.99
CA LEU A 440 -24.95 6.88 -13.96
C LEU A 440 -26.40 7.15 -13.58
N ILE A 441 -26.78 6.95 -12.31
CA ILE A 441 -28.17 7.22 -11.90
C ILE A 441 -28.55 8.70 -12.09
N ARG A 442 -27.59 9.63 -12.05
CA ARG A 442 -27.82 11.07 -12.25
C ARG A 442 -27.79 11.48 -13.72
N LEU A 443 -27.04 10.75 -14.54
CA LEU A 443 -26.98 10.97 -15.98
C LEU A 443 -28.14 10.31 -16.72
N ILE A 444 -28.70 9.20 -16.22
CA ILE A 444 -29.91 8.59 -16.80
C ILE A 444 -31.10 9.54 -16.59
N PRO A 445 -31.91 9.83 -17.63
CA PRO A 445 -32.98 10.82 -17.55
C PRO A 445 -34.24 10.31 -16.84
N PHE A 446 -34.10 9.82 -15.59
CA PHE A 446 -35.21 9.33 -14.77
C PHE A 446 -36.30 10.37 -14.53
N TRP A 447 -35.98 11.66 -14.65
CA TRP A 447 -36.96 12.75 -14.58
C TRP A 447 -38.06 12.67 -15.63
N LEU A 448 -37.83 11.95 -16.74
CA LEU A 448 -38.87 11.70 -17.75
C LEU A 448 -39.98 10.77 -17.22
N LEU A 449 -39.68 9.93 -16.21
CA LEU A 449 -40.64 9.01 -15.59
C LEU A 449 -41.43 9.63 -14.43
N CYS A 450 -40.90 10.68 -13.80
CA CYS A 450 -41.46 11.27 -12.59
C CYS A 450 -41.64 12.79 -12.67
N LYS A 451 -41.82 13.34 -13.87
CA LYS A 451 -41.89 14.79 -14.15
C LYS A 451 -42.87 15.51 -13.23
N GLU A 452 -44.11 15.03 -13.13
CA GLU A 452 -45.16 15.65 -12.31
C GLU A 452 -44.78 15.69 -10.83
N LYS A 453 -44.29 14.57 -10.29
CA LYS A 453 -43.87 14.46 -8.88
C LYS A 453 -42.68 15.34 -8.56
N LEU A 454 -41.74 15.51 -9.50
CA LEU A 454 -40.61 16.42 -9.36
C LEU A 454 -41.05 17.89 -9.35
N THR A 455 -42.03 18.25 -10.19
CA THR A 455 -42.60 19.61 -10.20
C THR A 455 -43.37 19.88 -8.91
N GLU A 456 -44.22 18.96 -8.46
CA GLU A 456 -44.94 19.07 -7.18
C GLU A 456 -43.99 19.26 -6.00
N PHE A 457 -42.91 18.46 -5.93
CA PHE A 457 -41.91 18.58 -4.88
C PHE A 457 -41.10 19.88 -4.96
N GLU A 458 -40.82 20.37 -6.18
CA GLU A 458 -40.16 21.65 -6.39
C GLU A 458 -41.04 22.82 -5.92
N ASP A 459 -42.31 22.82 -6.30
CA ASP A 459 -43.29 23.83 -5.90
C ASP A 459 -43.43 23.86 -4.36
N PHE A 460 -43.47 22.68 -3.72
CA PHE A 460 -43.47 22.57 -2.27
C PHE A 460 -42.17 23.11 -1.64
N MET A 461 -41.02 22.78 -2.22
CA MET A 461 -39.72 23.17 -1.68
C MET A 461 -39.49 24.69 -1.71
N PHE A 462 -39.89 25.38 -2.77
CA PHE A 462 -39.63 26.83 -2.94
C PHE A 462 -40.79 27.74 -2.55
N TYR A 463 -42.03 27.27 -2.66
CA TYR A 463 -43.23 28.08 -2.45
C TYR A 463 -44.13 27.56 -1.31
N GLY A 464 -43.87 26.35 -0.79
CA GLY A 464 -44.74 25.71 0.20
C GLY A 464 -46.09 25.23 -0.36
N GLU A 465 -46.19 25.12 -1.69
CA GLU A 465 -47.39 24.69 -2.40
C GLU A 465 -47.40 23.17 -2.61
N GLY A 466 -48.52 22.51 -2.35
CA GLY A 466 -48.69 21.06 -2.59
C GLY A 466 -48.85 20.22 -1.31
N ASP A 467 -49.39 19.01 -1.46
CA ASP A 467 -49.67 18.08 -0.36
C ASP A 467 -48.51 17.09 -0.13
N ILE A 468 -47.36 17.62 0.28
CA ILE A 468 -46.16 16.83 0.57
C ILE A 468 -46.02 16.64 2.09
N LYS A 469 -46.29 15.41 2.55
CA LYS A 469 -46.06 15.01 3.94
C LYS A 469 -44.58 15.01 4.31
N TRP A 470 -44.28 15.20 5.59
CA TRP A 470 -42.90 15.33 6.10
C TRP A 470 -41.99 14.14 5.72
N TYR A 471 -42.52 12.91 5.75
CA TYR A 471 -41.75 11.70 5.43
C TYR A 471 -41.51 11.51 3.93
N HIS A 472 -42.29 12.16 3.05
CA HIS A 472 -42.07 12.09 1.61
C HIS A 472 -40.71 12.68 1.21
N GLN A 473 -40.21 13.65 1.99
CA GLN A 473 -38.95 14.34 1.75
C GLN A 473 -37.75 13.38 1.82
N MET A 474 -37.85 12.28 2.59
CA MET A 474 -36.80 11.27 2.73
C MET A 474 -36.48 10.54 1.43
N TYR A 475 -37.45 10.38 0.52
CA TYR A 475 -37.25 9.74 -0.78
C TYR A 475 -37.38 10.72 -1.96
N LEU A 476 -38.22 11.74 -1.86
CA LEU A 476 -38.34 12.78 -2.89
C LEU A 476 -37.09 13.67 -2.94
N GLY A 477 -36.43 13.95 -1.82
CA GLY A 477 -35.16 14.70 -1.81
C GLY A 477 -34.05 14.01 -2.61
N PRO A 478 -33.70 12.74 -2.29
CA PRO A 478 -32.75 11.98 -3.09
C PRO A 478 -33.15 11.84 -4.56
N LEU A 479 -34.43 11.55 -4.86
CA LEU A 479 -34.94 11.46 -6.23
C LEU A 479 -34.78 12.79 -6.98
N TYR A 480 -35.08 13.90 -6.31
CA TYR A 480 -34.94 15.23 -6.86
C TYR A 480 -33.48 15.58 -7.17
N MET A 481 -32.54 15.23 -6.28
CA MET A 481 -31.11 15.41 -6.50
C MET A 481 -30.59 14.55 -7.67
N ILE A 482 -31.06 13.31 -7.77
CA ILE A 482 -30.78 12.41 -8.92
C ILE A 482 -31.27 13.05 -10.22
N CYS A 483 -32.46 13.66 -10.18
CA CYS A 483 -33.12 14.28 -11.32
C CYS A 483 -32.80 15.77 -11.51
N ARG A 484 -31.75 16.30 -10.87
CA ARG A 484 -31.45 17.74 -10.85
C ARG A 484 -31.04 18.27 -12.24
N LEU A 485 -30.55 17.41 -13.13
CA LEU A 485 -30.18 17.78 -14.50
C LEU A 485 -31.39 18.05 -15.43
N ARG A 486 -32.64 17.85 -14.97
CA ARG A 486 -33.86 17.96 -15.81
C ARG A 486 -34.05 19.32 -16.51
N LYS A 487 -33.50 20.41 -15.95
CA LYS A 487 -33.59 21.79 -16.48
C LYS A 487 -32.32 22.24 -17.21
N VAL A 488 -31.30 21.39 -17.27
CA VAL A 488 -30.00 21.73 -17.85
C VAL A 488 -30.06 21.66 -19.38
N PRO A 489 -29.46 22.62 -20.11
CA PRO A 489 -29.40 22.57 -21.56
C PRO A 489 -28.82 21.25 -22.09
N LYS A 490 -29.41 20.71 -23.16
CA LYS A 490 -28.97 19.45 -23.79
C LYS A 490 -27.47 19.42 -24.07
N SER A 491 -26.88 20.56 -24.44
CA SER A 491 -25.44 20.67 -24.70
C SER A 491 -24.57 20.42 -23.46
N ILE A 492 -24.92 21.00 -22.30
CA ILE A 492 -24.22 20.71 -21.03
C ILE A 492 -24.43 19.25 -20.63
N TYR A 493 -25.67 18.75 -20.76
CA TYR A 493 -25.99 17.36 -20.44
C TYR A 493 -25.15 16.35 -21.24
N PHE A 494 -25.03 16.53 -22.56
CA PHE A 494 -24.17 15.69 -23.40
C PHE A 494 -22.67 15.86 -23.10
N THR A 495 -22.22 17.06 -22.70
CA THR A 495 -20.85 17.25 -22.20
C THR A 495 -20.59 16.42 -20.94
N LEU A 496 -21.53 16.37 -19.99
CA LEU A 496 -21.38 15.56 -18.77
C LEU A 496 -21.35 14.06 -19.08
N ILE A 497 -22.14 13.58 -20.05
CA ILE A 497 -22.07 12.19 -20.53
C ILE A 497 -20.71 11.90 -21.16
N PHE A 498 -20.21 12.78 -22.03
CA PHE A 498 -18.88 12.63 -22.62
C PHE A 498 -17.80 12.57 -21.54
N MET A 499 -17.87 13.46 -20.55
CA MET A 499 -16.96 13.47 -19.40
C MET A 499 -17.02 12.17 -18.58
N PHE A 500 -18.12 11.43 -18.62
CA PHE A 500 -18.22 10.12 -17.96
C PHE A 500 -17.53 8.99 -18.74
N VAL A 501 -17.47 9.04 -20.08
CA VAL A 501 -17.04 7.90 -20.91
C VAL A 501 -15.74 8.11 -21.70
N TRP A 502 -15.19 9.33 -21.76
CA TRP A 502 -14.07 9.67 -22.64
C TRP A 502 -12.81 8.83 -22.42
N TYR A 503 -12.56 8.34 -21.21
CA TYR A 503 -11.36 7.57 -20.88
C TYR A 503 -11.39 6.12 -21.39
N ILE A 504 -12.54 5.67 -21.90
CA ILE A 504 -12.67 4.35 -22.51
C ILE A 504 -11.96 4.33 -23.87
N PRO A 505 -12.25 5.25 -24.81
CA PRO A 505 -11.56 5.30 -26.10
C PRO A 505 -10.23 6.06 -26.10
N LEU A 506 -9.90 6.83 -25.05
CA LEU A 506 -8.74 7.72 -25.04
C LEU A 506 -7.85 7.52 -23.80
N PRO A 507 -6.52 7.67 -23.96
CA PRO A 507 -5.60 7.57 -22.84
C PRO A 507 -5.70 8.79 -21.92
N PHE A 508 -5.23 8.65 -20.68
CA PHE A 508 -5.10 9.77 -19.76
C PHE A 508 -4.03 10.76 -20.20
N TYR A 509 -2.85 10.25 -20.57
CA TYR A 509 -1.71 11.03 -21.04
C TYR A 509 -0.64 10.15 -21.71
N PHE A 510 0.35 10.80 -22.32
CA PHE A 510 1.59 10.17 -22.77
C PHE A 510 2.75 10.51 -21.83
N THR A 511 3.65 9.56 -21.59
CA THR A 511 4.91 9.78 -20.86
C THR A 511 6.04 9.02 -21.54
N LYS A 512 7.27 9.18 -21.05
CA LYS A 512 8.45 8.47 -21.55
C LYS A 512 9.06 7.62 -20.44
N ILE A 513 9.49 6.42 -20.82
CA ILE A 513 10.34 5.56 -20.02
C ILE A 513 11.67 5.45 -20.77
N GLU A 514 12.65 6.24 -20.33
CA GLU A 514 13.87 6.51 -21.09
C GLU A 514 13.57 6.92 -22.56
N SER A 515 13.91 6.07 -23.53
CA SER A 515 13.66 6.33 -24.96
C SER A 515 12.26 5.93 -25.42
N LYS A 516 11.55 5.09 -24.64
CA LYS A 516 10.27 4.48 -25.03
C LYS A 516 9.08 5.35 -24.67
N LEU A 517 8.11 5.43 -25.58
CA LEU A 517 6.81 6.06 -25.31
C LEU A 517 5.94 5.13 -24.48
N ALA A 518 5.32 5.65 -23.42
CA ALA A 518 4.31 4.97 -22.64
C ALA A 518 2.99 5.74 -22.71
N THR A 519 1.92 5.05 -23.06
CA THR A 519 0.57 5.61 -23.14
C THR A 519 -0.24 5.12 -21.95
N LEU A 520 -0.65 6.04 -21.05
CA LEU A 520 -1.38 5.68 -19.85
C LEU A 520 -2.88 5.55 -20.10
N TRP A 521 -3.48 4.47 -19.63
CA TRP A 521 -4.91 4.16 -19.67
C TRP A 521 -5.43 3.90 -18.25
N CYS A 522 -6.74 3.78 -18.07
CA CYS A 522 -7.29 3.51 -16.75
C CYS A 522 -7.03 2.06 -16.24
N TRP A 523 -6.48 1.18 -17.07
CA TRP A 523 -6.14 -0.22 -16.75
C TRP A 523 -4.62 -0.52 -16.77
N GLY A 524 -3.78 0.49 -16.99
CA GLY A 524 -2.33 0.31 -17.08
C GLY A 524 -1.69 1.25 -18.09
N TYR A 525 -0.53 0.89 -18.65
CA TYR A 525 0.06 1.61 -19.77
C TYR A 525 0.38 0.66 -20.92
N MET A 526 0.42 1.19 -22.14
CA MET A 526 0.95 0.50 -23.29
C MET A 526 2.29 1.10 -23.69
N SER A 527 3.27 0.26 -23.97
CA SER A 527 4.55 0.64 -24.55
C SER A 527 4.98 -0.43 -25.56
N GLU A 528 5.45 -0.02 -26.74
CA GLU A 528 5.88 -0.93 -27.81
C GLU A 528 4.86 -2.05 -28.14
N ASN A 529 3.57 -1.71 -28.19
CA ASN A 529 2.44 -2.63 -28.42
C ASN A 529 2.24 -3.71 -27.33
N THR A 530 2.93 -3.60 -26.20
CA THR A 530 2.74 -4.46 -25.03
C THR A 530 1.93 -3.74 -23.96
N LEU A 531 0.97 -4.45 -23.36
CA LEU A 531 0.15 -3.95 -22.26
C LEU A 531 0.78 -4.31 -20.91
N PHE A 532 1.01 -3.29 -20.10
CA PHE A 532 1.49 -3.42 -18.72
C PHE A 532 0.37 -3.03 -17.76
N LYS A 533 -0.19 -4.04 -17.10
CA LYS A 533 -1.36 -3.90 -16.21
C LYS A 533 -0.92 -3.42 -14.84
N PHE A 534 -1.63 -2.45 -14.28
CA PHE A 534 -1.54 -2.06 -12.88
C PHE A 534 -2.74 -1.18 -12.52
N ASN A 535 -3.02 -1.03 -11.23
CA ASN A 535 -4.27 -0.48 -10.70
C ASN A 535 -4.18 1.00 -10.29
N THR A 536 -2.99 1.57 -10.14
CA THR A 536 -2.79 2.98 -9.76
C THR A 536 -3.60 3.98 -10.61
N PRO A 537 -3.82 3.79 -11.93
CA PRO A 537 -4.66 4.70 -12.72
C PRO A 537 -6.13 4.73 -12.27
N LEU A 538 -6.63 3.67 -11.62
CA LEU A 538 -7.97 3.68 -11.02
C LEU A 538 -8.08 4.68 -9.88
N TRP A 539 -6.98 5.04 -9.22
CA TRP A 539 -6.98 6.04 -8.16
C TRP A 539 -7.31 7.41 -8.76
N PHE A 540 -6.69 7.71 -9.90
CA PHE A 540 -6.95 8.94 -10.63
C PHE A 540 -8.39 9.02 -11.12
N LEU A 541 -8.92 7.91 -11.63
CA LEU A 541 -10.32 7.83 -12.05
C LEU A 541 -11.29 8.03 -10.87
N LEU A 542 -10.99 7.45 -9.71
CA LEU A 542 -11.75 7.63 -8.48
C LEU A 542 -11.80 9.12 -8.07
N PHE A 543 -10.65 9.79 -8.01
CA PHE A 543 -10.59 11.22 -7.65
C PHE A 543 -11.24 12.11 -8.70
N TYR A 544 -11.07 11.80 -9.99
CA TYR A 544 -11.75 12.48 -11.08
C TYR A 544 -13.27 12.39 -10.92
N TYR A 545 -13.82 11.22 -10.64
CA TYR A 545 -15.25 11.07 -10.40
C TYR A 545 -15.73 11.82 -9.17
N LEU A 546 -15.04 11.66 -8.04
CA LEU A 546 -15.44 12.23 -6.76
C LEU A 546 -15.37 13.75 -6.73
N MET A 547 -14.31 14.33 -7.28
CA MET A 547 -13.96 15.73 -7.06
C MET A 547 -14.04 16.59 -8.32
N VAL A 548 -14.23 15.99 -9.50
CA VAL A 548 -14.46 16.74 -10.75
C VAL A 548 -15.85 16.46 -11.31
N LEU A 549 -16.15 15.21 -11.67
CA LEU A 549 -17.38 14.91 -12.40
C LEU A 549 -18.64 15.07 -11.55
N LEU A 550 -18.68 14.53 -10.33
CA LEU A 550 -19.82 14.73 -9.42
C LEU A 550 -20.04 16.22 -9.11
N PRO A 551 -19.03 16.99 -8.67
CA PRO A 551 -19.16 18.45 -8.49
C PRO A 551 -19.63 19.20 -9.73
N LEU A 552 -19.16 18.82 -10.93
CA LEU A 552 -19.62 19.44 -12.18
C LEU A 552 -21.07 19.13 -12.51
N ILE A 553 -21.53 17.90 -12.24
CA ILE A 553 -22.95 17.52 -12.36
C ILE A 553 -23.78 18.38 -11.39
N ASP A 554 -23.33 18.53 -10.15
CA ASP A 554 -24.01 19.33 -9.13
C ASP A 554 -24.06 20.82 -9.49
N ILE A 555 -22.92 21.44 -9.83
CA ILE A 555 -22.85 22.83 -10.29
C ILE A 555 -23.80 23.05 -11.48
N SER A 556 -23.80 22.13 -12.44
CA SER A 556 -24.67 22.20 -13.61
C SER A 556 -26.14 22.14 -13.20
N GLY A 557 -26.53 21.23 -12.32
CA GLY A 557 -27.90 21.15 -11.80
C GLY A 557 -28.31 22.43 -11.05
N LEU A 558 -27.49 22.86 -10.09
CA LEU A 558 -27.74 24.04 -9.23
C LEU A 558 -27.93 25.31 -10.04
N ALA A 559 -27.10 25.51 -11.07
CA ALA A 559 -27.16 26.71 -11.88
C ALA A 559 -28.48 26.87 -12.64
N PHE A 560 -29.19 25.78 -12.96
CA PHE A 560 -30.46 25.80 -13.70
C PHE A 560 -31.66 25.43 -12.83
N GLU A 561 -31.46 25.24 -11.53
CA GLU A 561 -32.49 24.79 -10.60
C GLU A 561 -33.53 25.89 -10.29
N HIS A 562 -33.04 27.06 -9.86
CA HIS A 562 -33.87 28.19 -9.45
C HIS A 562 -33.16 29.52 -9.79
N THR A 563 -33.93 30.56 -10.12
CA THR A 563 -33.42 31.92 -10.33
C THR A 563 -34.29 32.91 -9.53
N PRO A 564 -33.72 33.69 -8.59
CA PRO A 564 -32.30 33.82 -8.25
C PRO A 564 -31.76 32.65 -7.40
N LEU A 565 -30.43 32.51 -7.36
CA LEU A 565 -29.76 31.50 -6.52
C LEU A 565 -29.87 31.85 -5.02
N MET A 566 -30.29 30.86 -4.22
CA MET A 566 -30.27 30.94 -2.76
C MET A 566 -28.85 30.97 -2.18
N VAL A 567 -28.73 31.35 -0.91
CA VAL A 567 -27.46 31.29 -0.17
C VAL A 567 -26.87 29.87 -0.19
N ILE A 568 -27.69 28.84 0.01
CA ILE A 568 -27.23 27.44 -0.02
C ILE A 568 -26.64 27.07 -1.39
N HIS A 569 -27.26 27.48 -2.51
CA HIS A 569 -26.71 27.25 -3.84
C HIS A 569 -25.34 27.91 -4.04
N LYS A 570 -25.15 29.13 -3.49
CA LYS A 570 -23.87 29.84 -3.57
C LYS A 570 -22.79 29.13 -2.74
N VAL A 571 -23.14 28.66 -1.54
CA VAL A 571 -22.24 27.89 -0.68
C VAL A 571 -21.82 26.59 -1.37
N GLU A 572 -22.78 25.81 -1.89
CA GLU A 572 -22.52 24.57 -2.63
C GLU A 572 -21.64 24.83 -3.86
N PHE A 573 -21.96 25.85 -4.65
CA PHE A 573 -21.17 26.23 -5.83
C PHE A 573 -19.71 26.51 -5.46
N VAL A 574 -19.46 27.28 -4.39
CA VAL A 574 -18.10 27.59 -3.92
C VAL A 574 -17.38 26.32 -3.46
N LEU A 575 -18.03 25.47 -2.67
CA LEU A 575 -17.44 24.21 -2.19
C LEU A 575 -17.06 23.28 -3.35
N PHE A 576 -17.95 23.12 -4.33
CA PHE A 576 -17.67 22.31 -5.52
C PHE A 576 -16.55 22.88 -6.39
N CYS A 577 -16.47 24.20 -6.53
CA CYS A 577 -15.35 24.85 -7.22
C CYS A 577 -14.01 24.62 -6.50
N ILE A 578 -14.00 24.66 -5.16
CA ILE A 578 -12.81 24.33 -4.36
C ILE A 578 -12.38 22.88 -4.59
N CYS A 579 -13.31 21.92 -4.55
CA CYS A 579 -13.03 20.51 -4.83
C CYS A 579 -12.38 20.30 -6.21
N ILE A 580 -12.95 20.92 -7.25
CA ILE A 580 -12.43 20.86 -8.62
C ILE A 580 -11.02 21.47 -8.68
N GLY A 581 -10.82 22.64 -8.07
CA GLY A 581 -9.53 23.34 -8.06
C GLY A 581 -8.42 22.53 -7.39
N ILE A 582 -8.71 21.87 -6.26
CA ILE A 582 -7.75 21.01 -5.55
C ILE A 582 -7.29 19.85 -6.44
N VAL A 583 -8.22 19.12 -7.07
CA VAL A 583 -7.85 17.99 -7.94
C VAL A 583 -7.16 18.44 -9.21
N PHE A 584 -7.52 19.59 -9.76
CA PHE A 584 -6.84 20.16 -10.90
C PHE A 584 -5.35 20.42 -10.60
N ILE A 585 -5.06 21.05 -9.44
CA ILE A 585 -3.69 21.26 -8.98
C ILE A 585 -3.00 19.91 -8.75
N ALA A 586 -3.63 18.99 -8.02
CA ALA A 586 -3.06 17.67 -7.75
C ALA A 586 -2.73 16.90 -9.04
N TRP A 587 -3.58 16.99 -10.06
CA TRP A 587 -3.36 16.35 -11.36
C TRP A 587 -2.14 16.92 -12.08
N ILE A 588 -1.98 18.24 -12.10
CA ILE A 588 -0.78 18.89 -12.68
C ILE A 588 0.48 18.45 -11.93
N LEU A 589 0.44 18.38 -10.60
CA LEU A 589 1.57 17.92 -9.79
C LEU A 589 1.91 16.45 -10.10
N ILE A 590 0.91 15.56 -10.13
CA ILE A 590 1.10 14.14 -10.42
C ILE A 590 1.66 13.92 -11.82
N THR A 591 1.12 14.61 -12.84
CA THR A 591 1.61 14.50 -14.22
C THR A 591 3.02 15.08 -14.39
N THR A 592 3.37 16.11 -13.61
CA THR A 592 4.74 16.63 -13.54
C THR A 592 5.71 15.59 -12.97
N VAL A 593 5.34 14.90 -11.89
CA VAL A 593 6.17 13.83 -11.30
C VAL A 593 6.25 12.60 -12.23
N ALA A 594 5.15 12.27 -12.92
CA ALA A 594 5.08 11.08 -13.77
C ALA A 594 5.89 11.19 -15.08
N GLY A 595 6.14 12.40 -15.58
CA GLY A 595 6.94 12.58 -16.79
C GLY A 595 7.13 14.03 -17.24
N GLY A 596 7.15 14.96 -16.28
CA GLY A 596 7.46 16.37 -16.48
C GLY A 596 6.49 17.10 -17.39
N ALA A 597 6.98 18.19 -17.99
CA ALA A 597 6.18 19.05 -18.88
C ALA A 597 5.57 18.28 -20.06
N PHE A 598 6.28 17.30 -20.63
CA PHE A 598 5.77 16.49 -21.74
C PHE A 598 4.46 15.78 -21.36
N THR A 599 4.41 15.22 -20.15
CA THR A 599 3.21 14.51 -19.66
C THR A 599 2.05 15.47 -19.38
N VAL A 600 2.34 16.65 -18.82
CA VAL A 600 1.33 17.71 -18.61
C VAL A 600 0.71 18.14 -19.94
N PHE A 601 1.52 18.41 -20.97
CA PHE A 601 1.04 18.89 -22.28
C PHE A 601 0.40 17.80 -23.14
N THR A 602 0.56 16.53 -22.80
CA THR A 602 -0.08 15.41 -23.51
C THR A 602 -1.24 14.80 -22.72
N SER A 603 -1.64 15.42 -21.62
CA SER A 603 -2.72 14.93 -20.77
C SER A 603 -4.10 15.28 -21.31
N PHE A 604 -4.75 14.33 -21.98
CA PHE A 604 -6.15 14.43 -22.42
C PHE A 604 -7.10 14.77 -21.28
N MET A 605 -6.88 14.16 -20.10
CA MET A 605 -7.70 14.44 -18.92
C MET A 605 -7.71 15.93 -18.56
N LEU A 606 -6.53 16.56 -18.57
CA LEU A 606 -6.35 17.99 -18.30
C LEU A 606 -7.18 18.83 -19.28
N TYR A 607 -7.03 18.59 -20.59
CA TYR A 607 -7.71 19.38 -21.60
C TYR A 607 -9.23 19.18 -21.59
N PHE A 608 -9.72 17.96 -21.41
CA PHE A 608 -11.15 17.71 -21.33
C PHE A 608 -11.80 18.32 -20.10
N VAL A 609 -11.13 18.25 -18.94
CA VAL A 609 -11.61 18.91 -17.72
C VAL A 609 -11.66 20.42 -17.91
N VAL A 610 -10.59 21.05 -18.41
CA VAL A 610 -10.57 22.51 -18.65
C VAL A 610 -11.63 22.92 -19.65
N PHE A 611 -11.73 22.23 -20.79
CA PHE A 611 -12.71 22.54 -21.81
C PHE A 611 -14.14 22.40 -21.27
N ALA A 612 -14.45 21.32 -20.56
CA ALA A 612 -15.77 21.12 -19.97
C ALA A 612 -16.11 22.20 -18.94
N ILE A 613 -15.18 22.54 -18.03
CA ILE A 613 -15.37 23.62 -17.05
C ILE A 613 -15.64 24.93 -17.77
N VAL A 614 -14.77 25.34 -18.69
CA VAL A 614 -14.93 26.61 -19.43
C VAL A 614 -16.25 26.63 -20.18
N PHE A 615 -16.58 25.56 -20.91
CA PHE A 615 -17.82 25.45 -21.67
C PHE A 615 -19.07 25.57 -20.77
N ILE A 616 -19.12 24.81 -19.67
CA ILE A 616 -20.24 24.81 -18.73
C ILE A 616 -20.37 26.19 -18.07
N PHE A 617 -19.26 26.78 -17.61
CA PHE A 617 -19.26 28.08 -16.95
C PHE A 617 -19.68 29.19 -17.92
N CYS A 618 -19.20 29.17 -19.17
CA CYS A 618 -19.68 30.09 -20.21
C CYS A 618 -21.19 29.95 -20.42
N LYS A 619 -21.75 28.74 -20.46
CA LYS A 619 -23.20 28.53 -20.57
C LYS A 619 -23.99 28.94 -19.32
N ILE A 620 -23.36 28.95 -18.15
CA ILE A 620 -23.97 29.41 -16.90
C ILE A 620 -23.97 30.94 -16.81
N PHE A 621 -22.85 31.59 -17.11
CA PHE A 621 -22.67 33.04 -16.90
C PHE A 621 -23.01 33.91 -18.11
N ILE A 622 -22.87 33.39 -19.34
CA ILE A 622 -23.20 34.10 -20.59
C ILE A 622 -24.63 33.72 -21.03
N ARG A 623 -25.49 33.35 -20.09
CA ARG A 623 -26.92 33.19 -20.42
C ARG A 623 -27.42 34.52 -20.96
N PRO A 624 -28.08 34.55 -22.13
CA PRO A 624 -28.87 35.72 -22.46
C PRO A 624 -29.78 35.97 -21.27
N LYS A 625 -29.82 37.20 -20.75
CA LYS A 625 -30.95 37.62 -19.92
C LYS A 625 -32.16 37.54 -20.85
N ILE A 626 -32.76 36.36 -20.97
CA ILE A 626 -34.08 36.23 -21.56
C ILE A 626 -34.94 37.07 -20.62
N ALA A 627 -35.37 38.22 -21.14
CA ALA A 627 -36.29 39.09 -20.47
C ALA A 627 -37.43 38.24 -19.91
N VAL A 628 -37.85 38.53 -18.69
CA VAL A 628 -39.13 38.08 -18.17
C VAL A 628 -40.19 38.68 -19.10
N SER A 629 -40.50 38.00 -20.19
CA SER A 629 -41.66 38.26 -21.03
C SER A 629 -42.15 36.93 -21.57
N SER A 630 -43.31 36.52 -21.04
CA SER A 630 -44.26 35.57 -21.62
C SER A 630 -43.71 34.25 -22.17
N ALA A 631 -44.00 33.19 -21.40
CA ALA A 631 -44.24 31.82 -21.85
C ALA A 631 -44.15 31.57 -23.37
N ALA A 632 -43.04 30.97 -23.79
CA ALA A 632 -43.02 30.05 -24.91
C ALA A 632 -42.22 28.82 -24.46
N GLU A 633 -42.92 27.74 -24.17
CA GLU A 633 -42.31 26.42 -24.02
C GLU A 633 -41.53 26.09 -25.30
N PRO A 634 -40.27 25.64 -25.23
CA PRO A 634 -39.64 25.03 -26.38
C PRO A 634 -40.33 23.70 -26.67
N SER A 635 -40.85 23.54 -27.89
CA SER A 635 -41.50 22.34 -28.39
C SER A 635 -40.65 21.08 -28.14
N TYR A 636 -41.30 20.07 -27.58
CA TYR A 636 -40.81 18.77 -27.13
C TYR A 636 -39.93 18.01 -28.14
#